data_AF-A0A5E4K0B4-F1
#
_entry.id   AF-A0A5E4K0B4-F1
#
_cell.length_a   1.000
_cell.length_b   1.000
_cell.length_c   1.000
_cell.angle_alpha   90.00
_cell.angle_beta   90.00
_cell.angle_gamma   90.00
#
_symmetry.space_group_name_H-M   'P 1'
#
loop_
_entity.id
_entity.type
_entity.pdbx_description
1 polymer ?
#
loop_
_entity_poly.entity_id
_entity_poly.type
_entity_poly.pdbx_seq_one_letter_code
_entity_poly.pdbx_strand_id
1 'polypeptide(L)'
;MDFEEIKDLQIHGRKTVEILRQEGFSEDVIHAIASHNEEGTGVKRETKMDFALSAADNVSGLIYAYALMRKDKGYLEGMETSGLKKRIKDKRFAANCNRDKINDIEKVLPMDKFLETAIRAMQKIKDEIGLH
;
A
#
# COMPACT_ATOMS: atom_id res chain seq x y z
N MET A 1 -13.96 -3.40 -10.54
CA MET A 1 -14.39 -2.09 -11.10
C MET A 1 -13.43 -1.06 -10.59
N ASP A 2 -12.72 -0.37 -11.47
CA ASP A 2 -11.74 0.63 -11.07
C ASP A 2 -12.38 1.85 -10.41
N PHE A 3 -11.61 2.53 -9.55
CA PHE A 3 -12.02 3.80 -8.93
C PHE A 3 -12.44 4.85 -9.98
N GLU A 4 -11.82 4.79 -11.16
CA GLU A 4 -12.08 5.69 -12.29
C GLU A 4 -13.53 5.65 -12.80
N GLU A 5 -14.23 4.52 -12.62
CA GLU A 5 -15.60 4.33 -13.08
C GLU A 5 -16.67 4.81 -12.08
N ILE A 6 -16.41 4.66 -10.77
CA ILE A 6 -17.42 4.93 -9.73
C ILE A 6 -17.24 6.31 -9.08
N LYS A 7 -16.01 6.86 -9.04
CA LYS A 7 -15.64 8.17 -8.43
C LYS A 7 -16.13 8.42 -6.98
N ASP A 8 -16.78 7.44 -6.36
CA ASP A 8 -17.25 7.44 -4.98
C ASP A 8 -16.61 6.25 -4.24
N LEU A 9 -15.75 6.57 -3.27
CA LEU A 9 -15.01 5.59 -2.46
C LEU A 9 -15.92 4.71 -1.60
N GLN A 10 -17.09 5.22 -1.19
CA GLN A 10 -18.06 4.46 -0.40
C GLN A 10 -18.73 3.38 -1.24
N ILE A 11 -19.14 3.74 -2.47
CA ILE A 11 -19.80 2.82 -3.40
C ILE A 11 -18.79 1.78 -3.91
N HIS A 12 -17.57 2.22 -4.22
CA HIS A 12 -16.50 1.36 -4.72
C HIS A 12 -16.10 0.27 -3.71
N GLY A 13 -15.91 0.63 -2.43
CA GLY A 13 -15.55 -0.33 -1.39
C GLY A 13 -16.61 -1.41 -1.16
N ARG A 14 -17.89 -1.00 -1.01
CA ARG A 14 -19.00 -1.93 -0.76
C ARG A 14 -19.27 -2.86 -1.93
N LYS A 15 -19.25 -2.33 -3.16
CA LYS A 15 -19.48 -3.13 -4.36
C LYS A 15 -18.35 -4.13 -4.63
N THR A 16 -17.11 -3.74 -4.34
CA THR A 16 -15.96 -4.65 -4.42
C THR A 16 -16.11 -5.83 -3.47
N VAL A 17 -16.53 -5.59 -2.22
CA VAL A 17 -16.81 -6.66 -1.24
C VAL A 17 -17.90 -7.61 -1.72
N GLU A 18 -18.99 -7.09 -2.30
CA GLU A 18 -20.09 -7.89 -2.83
C GLU A 18 -19.61 -8.82 -3.96
N ILE A 19 -18.86 -8.28 -4.92
CA ILE A 19 -18.31 -9.03 -6.06
C ILE A 19 -17.35 -10.12 -5.55
N LEU A 20 -16.42 -9.78 -4.67
CA LEU A 20 -15.45 -10.75 -4.14
C LEU A 20 -16.12 -11.92 -3.42
N ARG A 21 -17.22 -11.64 -2.69
CA ARG A 21 -18.01 -12.70 -2.05
C ARG A 21 -18.71 -13.59 -3.08
N GLN A 22 -19.23 -13.02 -4.16
CA GLN A 22 -19.84 -13.78 -5.26
C GLN A 22 -18.83 -14.66 -6.00
N GLU A 23 -17.59 -14.18 -6.14
CA GLU A 23 -16.46 -14.91 -6.74
C GLU A 23 -15.84 -15.96 -5.79
N GLY A 24 -16.36 -16.11 -4.56
CA GLY A 24 -15.94 -17.15 -3.62
C GLY A 24 -14.63 -16.87 -2.86
N PHE A 25 -14.19 -15.61 -2.80
CA PHE A 25 -13.06 -15.24 -1.94
C PHE A 25 -13.41 -15.45 -0.46
N SER A 26 -12.40 -15.78 0.33
CA SER A 26 -12.56 -16.00 1.77
C SER A 26 -12.84 -14.69 2.51
N GLU A 27 -13.59 -14.78 3.62
CA GLU A 27 -14.02 -13.60 4.38
C GLU A 27 -12.86 -12.82 5.01
N ASP A 28 -11.73 -13.47 5.29
CA ASP A 28 -10.52 -12.79 5.76
C ASP A 28 -9.92 -11.88 4.68
N VAL A 29 -9.88 -12.33 3.41
CA VAL A 29 -9.43 -11.51 2.27
C VAL A 29 -10.38 -10.34 2.04
N ILE A 30 -11.68 -10.61 2.08
CA ILE A 30 -12.72 -9.58 1.95
C ILE A 30 -12.60 -8.55 3.07
N HIS A 31 -12.36 -8.98 4.31
CA HIS A 31 -12.16 -8.10 5.46
C HIS A 31 -10.92 -7.22 5.31
N ALA A 32 -9.79 -7.78 4.89
CA ALA A 32 -8.57 -7.00 4.64
C ALA A 32 -8.81 -5.95 3.54
N ILE A 33 -9.50 -6.32 2.46
CA ILE A 33 -9.86 -5.40 1.38
C ILE A 33 -10.87 -4.35 1.85
N ALA A 34 -11.82 -4.66 2.72
CA ALA A 34 -12.71 -3.63 3.26
C ALA A 34 -11.94 -2.67 4.18
N SER A 35 -11.07 -3.18 5.05
CA SER A 35 -10.42 -2.42 6.12
C SER A 35 -9.21 -1.58 5.69
N HIS A 36 -8.60 -1.84 4.54
CA HIS A 36 -7.58 -0.93 4.00
C HIS A 36 -8.19 0.42 3.58
N ASN A 37 -9.47 0.44 3.19
CA ASN A 37 -10.27 1.63 2.89
C ASN A 37 -11.32 1.88 4.00
N GLU A 38 -10.86 1.89 5.25
CA GLU A 38 -11.70 2.14 6.44
C GLU A 38 -12.57 3.41 6.29
N GLU A 39 -12.04 4.47 5.67
CA GLU A 39 -12.77 5.71 5.43
C GLU A 39 -13.97 5.49 4.49
N GLY A 40 -13.83 4.58 3.52
CA GLY A 40 -14.84 4.19 2.54
C GLY A 40 -15.85 3.12 3.03
N THR A 41 -15.45 2.27 3.97
CA THR A 41 -16.23 1.08 4.35
C THR A 41 -16.71 1.10 5.80
N GLY A 42 -16.04 1.86 6.67
CA GLY A 42 -16.21 1.83 8.12
C GLY A 42 -15.61 0.58 8.80
N VAL A 43 -15.00 -0.33 8.04
CA VAL A 43 -14.40 -1.57 8.56
C VAL A 43 -13.01 -1.27 9.09
N LYS A 44 -12.75 -1.64 10.35
CA LYS A 44 -11.46 -1.40 11.00
C LYS A 44 -10.48 -2.53 10.73
N ARG A 45 -9.19 -2.22 10.76
CA ARG A 45 -8.11 -3.22 10.69
C ARG A 45 -7.96 -3.90 12.05
N GLU A 46 -7.98 -5.22 12.05
CA GLU A 46 -7.93 -6.03 13.27
C GLU A 46 -6.91 -7.18 13.17
N THR A 47 -6.78 -7.77 11.98
CA THR A 47 -5.92 -8.92 11.73
C THR A 47 -4.55 -8.53 11.21
N LYS A 48 -3.61 -9.48 11.27
CA LYS A 48 -2.28 -9.31 10.66
C LYS A 48 -2.36 -8.99 9.16
N MET A 49 -3.33 -9.59 8.45
CA MET A 49 -3.49 -9.37 7.02
C MET A 49 -4.02 -7.97 6.72
N ASP A 50 -4.95 -7.47 7.53
CA ASP A 50 -5.50 -6.12 7.39
C ASP A 50 -4.42 -5.04 7.51
N PHE A 51 -3.59 -5.13 8.56
CA PHE A 51 -2.48 -4.20 8.77
C PHE A 51 -1.43 -4.32 7.67
N ALA A 52 -1.10 -5.55 7.25
CA ALA A 52 -0.11 -5.79 6.20
C ALA A 52 -0.58 -5.23 4.84
N LEU A 53 -1.81 -5.50 4.43
CA LEU A 53 -2.37 -5.02 3.17
C LEU A 53 -2.44 -3.49 3.14
N SER A 54 -2.97 -2.88 4.21
CA SER A 54 -3.10 -1.43 4.30
C SER A 54 -1.74 -0.70 4.31
N ALA A 55 -0.74 -1.27 4.98
CA ALA A 55 0.62 -0.73 4.96
C ALA A 55 1.27 -0.90 3.58
N ALA A 56 1.09 -2.06 2.94
CA ALA A 56 1.64 -2.36 1.62
C ALA A 56 1.11 -1.41 0.54
N ASP A 57 -0.21 -1.17 0.53
CA ASP A 57 -0.87 -0.21 -0.35
C ASP A 57 -0.21 1.18 -0.24
N ASN A 58 -0.09 1.71 0.97
CA ASN A 58 0.45 3.05 1.20
C ASN A 58 1.96 3.16 0.97
N VAL A 59 2.74 2.14 1.35
CA VAL A 59 4.20 2.16 1.15
C VAL A 59 4.57 2.04 -0.33
N SER A 60 3.79 1.32 -1.12
CA SER A 60 4.05 1.14 -2.56
C SER A 60 4.05 2.48 -3.30
N GLY A 61 3.05 3.33 -3.05
CA GLY A 61 2.99 4.69 -3.61
C GLY A 61 4.14 5.58 -3.14
N LEU A 62 4.58 5.42 -1.88
CA LEU A 62 5.70 6.18 -1.32
C LEU A 62 7.05 5.75 -1.93
N ILE A 63 7.26 4.44 -2.12
CA ILE A 63 8.43 3.88 -2.81
C ILE A 63 8.45 4.34 -4.26
N TYR A 64 7.31 4.27 -4.96
CA TYR A 64 7.18 4.71 -6.34
C TYR A 64 7.56 6.18 -6.50
N ALA A 65 7.00 7.07 -5.68
CA ALA A 65 7.36 8.49 -5.69
C ALA A 65 8.85 8.70 -5.38
N TYR A 66 9.43 7.90 -4.46
CA TYR A 66 10.84 8.02 -4.11
C TYR A 66 11.77 7.52 -5.23
N ALA A 67 11.35 6.50 -5.96
CA ALA A 67 12.04 6.02 -7.14
C ALA A 67 12.05 7.08 -8.25
N LEU A 68 10.90 7.72 -8.53
CA LEU A 68 10.83 8.81 -9.52
C LEU A 68 11.72 10.00 -9.17
N MET A 69 11.81 10.37 -7.90
CA MET A 69 12.70 11.42 -7.42
C MET A 69 14.20 11.04 -7.58
N ARG A 70 14.51 9.75 -7.72
CA ARG A 70 15.86 9.18 -7.90
C ARG A 70 16.10 8.65 -9.31
N LYS A 71 15.36 9.13 -10.32
CA LYS A 71 15.51 8.70 -11.72
C LYS A 71 16.94 8.86 -12.25
N ASP A 72 17.67 9.88 -11.77
CA ASP A 72 19.08 10.13 -12.08
C ASP A 72 20.05 9.09 -11.47
N LYS A 73 19.54 8.26 -10.54
CA LYS A 73 20.28 7.23 -9.80
C LYS A 73 19.76 5.82 -10.06
N GLY A 74 19.04 5.61 -11.17
CA GLY A 74 18.49 4.30 -11.52
C GLY A 74 17.22 3.92 -10.77
N TYR A 75 16.39 4.89 -10.37
CA TYR A 75 15.08 4.69 -9.74
C TYR A 75 15.13 3.88 -8.41
N LEU A 76 14.97 2.56 -8.52
CA LEU A 76 15.00 1.60 -7.40
C LEU A 76 16.41 1.06 -7.12
N GLU A 77 17.37 1.27 -8.02
CA GLU A 77 18.75 0.84 -7.85
C GLU A 77 19.38 1.46 -6.60
N GLY A 78 20.03 0.64 -5.78
CA GLY A 78 20.65 1.08 -4.52
C GLY A 78 19.67 1.74 -3.52
N MET A 79 18.36 1.50 -3.64
CA MET A 79 17.39 2.03 -2.67
C MET A 79 17.56 1.33 -1.32
N GLU A 80 17.80 2.10 -0.27
CA GLU A 80 17.88 1.59 1.11
C GLU A 80 16.67 1.99 1.94
N THR A 81 16.34 1.16 2.93
CA THR A 81 15.27 1.42 3.91
C THR A 81 15.50 2.73 4.67
N SER A 82 16.76 3.13 4.89
CA SER A 82 17.14 4.38 5.55
C SER A 82 16.57 5.62 4.84
N GLY A 83 16.59 5.62 3.50
CA GLY A 83 16.01 6.67 2.67
C GLY A 83 14.49 6.72 2.77
N LEU A 84 13.84 5.55 2.68
CA LEU A 84 12.38 5.44 2.83
C LEU A 84 11.89 5.89 4.21
N LYS A 85 12.58 5.49 5.29
CA LYS A 85 12.24 5.94 6.66
C LYS A 85 12.24 7.46 6.79
N LYS A 86 13.13 8.17 6.09
CA LYS A 86 13.11 9.65 6.03
C LYS A 86 11.88 10.17 5.30
N ARG A 87 11.47 9.52 4.20
CA ARG A 87 10.27 9.87 3.41
C ARG A 87 8.95 9.55 4.12
N ILE A 88 8.92 8.49 4.94
CA ILE A 88 7.78 8.18 5.81
C ILE A 88 7.59 9.31 6.83
N LYS A 89 8.67 9.82 7.44
CA LYS A 89 8.63 10.94 8.39
C LYS A 89 8.25 12.28 7.75
N ASP A 90 8.63 12.48 6.49
CA ASP A 90 8.26 13.67 5.72
C ASP A 90 6.81 13.55 5.20
N LYS A 91 5.87 14.16 5.92
CA LYS A 91 4.44 14.13 5.56
C LYS A 91 4.11 14.89 4.27
N ARG A 92 5.01 15.74 3.77
CA ARG A 92 4.77 16.51 2.52
C ARG A 92 5.14 15.70 1.29
N PHE A 93 6.16 14.86 1.40
CA PHE A 93 6.54 13.95 0.34
C PHE A 93 5.41 12.96 0.08
N ALA A 94 4.95 12.74 -1.15
CA ALA A 94 3.85 11.81 -1.45
C ALA A 94 2.68 11.92 -0.45
N ALA A 95 2.09 13.12 -0.34
CA ALA A 95 1.13 13.49 0.71
C ALA A 95 -0.15 12.63 0.72
N ASN A 96 -0.47 11.96 -0.39
CA ASN A 96 -1.61 11.05 -0.51
C ASN A 96 -1.38 9.72 0.22
N CYS A 97 -0.13 9.34 0.54
CA CYS A 97 0.15 8.11 1.29
C CYS A 97 -0.08 8.35 2.80
N ASN A 98 -0.90 7.52 3.43
CA ASN A 98 -1.20 7.62 4.85
C ASN A 98 -0.07 7.01 5.69
N ARG A 99 0.59 7.84 6.50
CA ARG A 99 1.74 7.41 7.33
C ARG A 99 1.33 6.54 8.50
N ASP A 100 0.15 6.76 9.06
CA ASP A 100 -0.34 5.98 10.18
C ASP A 100 -0.67 4.56 9.72
N LYS A 101 -1.25 4.39 8.52
CA LYS A 101 -1.43 3.08 7.88
C LYS A 101 -0.12 2.36 7.59
N ILE A 102 0.94 3.09 7.20
CA ILE A 102 2.29 2.50 7.05
C ILE A 102 2.85 2.07 8.41
N ASN A 103 2.76 2.93 9.44
CA ASN A 103 3.30 2.66 10.76
C ASN A 103 2.59 1.52 11.50
N ASP A 104 1.31 1.28 11.20
CA ASP A 104 0.53 0.16 11.71
C ASP A 104 1.19 -1.21 11.44
N ILE A 105 2.10 -1.31 10.46
CA ILE A 105 2.83 -2.55 10.19
C ILE A 105 3.63 -3.07 11.39
N GLU A 106 4.10 -2.19 12.28
CA GLU A 106 4.87 -2.56 13.48
C GLU A 106 4.05 -3.43 14.45
N LYS A 107 2.72 -3.46 14.32
CA LYS A 107 1.85 -4.40 15.04
C LYS A 107 2.03 -5.86 14.59
N VAL A 108 2.62 -6.07 13.41
CA VAL A 108 2.69 -7.37 12.71
C VAL A 108 4.13 -7.77 12.37
N LEU A 109 4.94 -6.82 11.92
CA LEU A 109 6.30 -7.06 11.43
C LEU A 109 7.18 -5.82 11.66
N PRO A 110 8.47 -5.97 12.01
CA PRO A 110 9.38 -4.83 12.12
C PRO A 110 9.44 -4.02 10.82
N MET A 111 9.37 -2.68 10.93
CA MET A 111 9.34 -1.78 9.76
C MET A 111 10.50 -2.04 8.80
N ASP A 112 11.72 -2.25 9.29
CA ASP A 112 12.87 -2.46 8.40
C ASP A 112 12.72 -3.71 7.53
N LYS A 113 12.19 -4.81 8.09
CA LYS A 113 11.94 -6.04 7.34
C LYS A 113 10.79 -5.86 6.33
N PHE A 114 9.76 -5.11 6.71
CA PHE A 114 8.68 -4.74 5.81
C PHE A 114 9.18 -3.91 4.62
N LEU A 115 9.94 -2.84 4.87
CA LEU A 115 10.47 -1.96 3.82
C LEU A 115 11.44 -2.70 2.89
N GLU A 116 12.31 -3.54 3.44
CA GLU A 116 13.19 -4.39 2.63
C GLU A 116 12.39 -5.32 1.71
N THR A 117 11.33 -5.93 2.23
CA THR A 117 10.43 -6.79 1.45
C THR A 117 9.73 -6.01 0.35
N ALA A 118 9.20 -4.82 0.66
CA ALA A 118 8.50 -3.97 -0.31
C ALA A 118 9.43 -3.48 -1.43
N ILE A 119 10.64 -3.01 -1.10
CA ILE A 119 11.65 -2.61 -2.11
C ILE A 119 11.94 -3.78 -3.05
N ARG A 120 12.25 -4.96 -2.49
CA ARG A 120 12.58 -6.15 -3.29
C ARG A 120 11.41 -6.59 -4.17
N ALA A 121 10.19 -6.51 -3.67
CA ALA A 121 9.00 -6.84 -4.46
C ALA A 121 8.86 -5.91 -5.66
N MET A 122 8.98 -4.58 -5.46
CA MET A 122 8.90 -3.61 -6.55
C MET A 122 10.07 -3.72 -7.53
N GLN A 123 11.27 -4.05 -7.06
CA GLN A 123 12.43 -4.29 -7.94
C GLN A 123 12.20 -5.47 -8.90
N LYS A 124 11.51 -6.52 -8.47
CA LYS A 124 11.20 -7.69 -9.31
C LYS A 124 10.25 -7.38 -10.47
N ILE A 125 9.40 -6.37 -10.31
CA ILE A 125 8.39 -5.96 -11.30
C ILE A 125 8.73 -4.59 -11.91
N LYS A 126 9.97 -4.11 -11.77
CA LYS A 126 10.35 -2.72 -12.08
C LYS A 126 10.00 -2.31 -13.51
N ASP A 127 10.09 -3.24 -14.46
CA ASP A 127 9.80 -2.99 -15.87
C ASP A 127 8.29 -2.82 -16.09
N GLU A 128 7.46 -3.62 -15.40
CA GLU A 128 6.00 -3.56 -15.45
C GLU A 128 5.45 -2.25 -14.86
N ILE A 129 6.13 -1.72 -13.84
CA ILE A 129 5.77 -0.46 -13.17
C ILE A 129 6.54 0.76 -13.70
N GLY A 130 7.28 0.63 -14.80
CA GLY A 130 7.95 1.78 -15.45
C GLY A 130 9.10 2.41 -14.65
N LEU A 131 9.77 1.65 -13.79
CA LEU A 131 10.91 2.06 -12.96
C LEU A 131 12.21 1.35 -13.37
N HIS A 132 12.49 1.27 -14.68
CA HIS A 132 13.58 0.50 -15.26
C HIS A 132 14.94 1.20 -15.24
#